data_AF-A0A7X9JIJ0-F1
#
_entry.id   AF-A0A7X9JIJ0-F1
#
_cell.length_a   1.000
_cell.length_b   1.000
_cell.length_c   1.000
_cell.angle_alpha   90.00
_cell.angle_beta   90.00
_cell.angle_gamma   90.00
#
_symmetry.space_group_name_H-M   'P 1'
#
loop_
_entity.id
_entity.type
_entity.pdbx_description
1 polymer ?
#
loop_
_entity_poly.entity_id
_entity_poly.type
_entity_poly.pdbx_seq_one_letter_code
_entity_poly.pdbx_strand_id
1 'polypeptide(L)'
;MTSDIGDIDWDRHSDALKMESKHILSLYLKGVLRNIWFTDKKDAILLFECDSINTVNTEMKKLPLVSNALIKYEVISLNPYTGLERLIHGAN
;
A
#
# COMPACT_ATOMS: atom_id res chain seq x y z
N MET A 1 -3.52 -3.78 -0.73
CA MET A 1 -2.95 -4.94 -0.02
C MET A 1 -1.99 -5.64 -0.95
N THR A 2 -0.81 -6.04 -0.47
CA THR A 2 0.17 -6.82 -1.25
C THR A 2 0.14 -8.28 -0.81
N SER A 3 0.62 -9.18 -1.65
CA SER A 3 0.85 -10.59 -1.29
C SER A 3 1.92 -11.17 -2.20
N ASP A 4 2.61 -12.19 -1.70
CA ASP A 4 3.72 -12.83 -2.42
C ASP A 4 3.22 -13.59 -3.65
N ILE A 5 4.06 -13.65 -4.68
CA ILE A 5 3.85 -14.46 -5.87
C ILE A 5 4.63 -15.78 -5.68
N GLY A 6 3.95 -16.78 -5.14
CA GLY A 6 4.56 -18.09 -4.84
C GLY A 6 5.47 -18.06 -3.60
N ASP A 7 6.33 -19.07 -3.47
CA ASP A 7 7.31 -19.13 -2.40
C ASP A 7 8.59 -18.37 -2.81
N ILE A 8 8.92 -17.33 -2.06
CA ILE A 8 10.02 -16.41 -2.38
C ILE A 8 11.16 -16.56 -1.37
N ASP A 9 12.35 -16.83 -1.88
CA ASP A 9 13.58 -16.80 -1.10
C ASP A 9 14.06 -15.34 -0.94
N TRP A 10 13.55 -14.68 0.10
CA TRP A 10 13.82 -13.27 0.37
C TRP A 10 15.31 -12.93 0.57
N ASP A 11 16.13 -13.90 0.98
CA ASP A 11 17.58 -13.69 1.16
C ASP A 11 18.28 -13.37 -0.16
N ARG A 12 17.74 -13.85 -1.29
CA ARG A 12 18.24 -13.59 -2.64
C ARG A 12 17.80 -12.24 -3.21
N HIS A 13 16.93 -11.52 -2.51
CA HIS A 13 16.32 -10.27 -2.98
C HIS A 13 16.64 -9.07 -2.08
N SER A 14 17.72 -9.15 -1.29
CA SER A 14 18.15 -8.10 -0.35
C SER A 14 18.29 -6.71 -0.99
N ASP A 15 18.84 -6.61 -2.20
CA ASP A 15 18.93 -5.33 -2.93
C ASP A 15 17.56 -4.78 -3.33
N ALA A 16 16.66 -5.64 -3.80
CA ALA A 16 15.29 -5.26 -4.14
C ALA A 16 14.54 -4.77 -2.89
N LEU A 17 14.67 -5.45 -1.76
CA LEU A 17 14.11 -5.04 -0.47
C LEU A 17 14.65 -3.69 0.01
N LYS A 18 15.94 -3.43 -0.20
CA LYS A 18 16.56 -2.13 0.14
C LYS A 18 16.05 -1.01 -0.74
N MET A 19 15.89 -1.25 -2.05
CA MET A 19 15.32 -0.27 -2.97
C MET A 19 13.83 -0.03 -2.69
N GLU A 20 13.08 -1.08 -2.39
CA GLU A 20 11.67 -1.02 -1.97
C GLU A 20 11.52 -0.11 -0.75
N SER A 21 12.31 -0.37 0.30
CA SER A 21 12.29 0.40 1.53
C SER A 21 12.58 1.89 1.31
N LYS A 22 13.54 2.21 0.41
CA LYS A 22 13.82 3.60 0.04
C LYS A 22 12.66 4.27 -0.69
N HIS A 23 12.01 3.54 -1.60
CA HIS A 23 10.88 4.06 -2.35
C HIS A 23 9.68 4.33 -1.43
N ILE A 24 9.35 3.36 -0.59
CA ILE A 24 8.30 3.47 0.43
C ILE A 24 8.55 4.63 1.38
N LEU A 25 9.79 4.79 1.89
CA LEU A 25 10.15 5.92 2.74
C LEU A 25 9.98 7.27 2.01
N SER A 26 10.38 7.36 0.74
CA SER A 26 10.15 8.56 -0.07
C SER A 26 8.67 8.90 -0.21
N LEU A 27 7.80 7.92 -0.48
CA LEU A 27 6.35 8.14 -0.56
C LEU A 27 5.76 8.60 0.77
N TYR A 28 6.24 8.04 1.88
CA TYR A 28 5.85 8.43 3.22
C TYR A 28 6.25 9.88 3.53
N LEU A 29 7.50 10.26 3.27
CA LEU A 29 7.99 11.62 3.49
C LEU A 29 7.31 12.66 2.61
N LYS A 30 6.85 12.28 1.41
CA LYS A 30 6.04 13.13 0.53
C LYS A 30 4.57 13.24 0.95
N GLY A 31 4.15 12.46 1.94
CA GLY A 31 2.76 12.41 2.39
C GLY A 31 1.80 11.71 1.42
N VAL A 32 2.31 11.00 0.41
CA VAL A 32 1.48 10.21 -0.51
C VAL A 32 1.05 8.89 0.14
N LEU A 33 1.94 8.31 0.96
CA LEU A 33 1.68 7.13 1.77
C LEU A 33 1.51 7.55 3.24
N ARG A 34 0.35 7.24 3.83
CA ARG A 34 0.02 7.64 5.21
C ARG A 34 0.41 6.58 6.24
N ASN A 35 0.16 5.32 5.92
CA ASN A 35 0.39 4.24 6.85
C ASN A 35 0.77 2.95 6.15
N ILE A 36 1.43 2.08 6.91
CA ILE A 36 1.89 0.77 6.49
C ILE A 36 1.64 -0.18 7.66
N TRP A 37 0.98 -1.30 7.40
CA TRP A 37 0.74 -2.35 8.37
C TRP A 37 1.03 -3.71 7.75
N PHE A 38 1.26 -4.70 8.61
CA PHE A 38 1.26 -6.10 8.21
C PHE A 38 -0.01 -6.78 8.72
N THR A 39 -0.55 -7.69 7.92
CA THR A 39 -1.51 -8.68 8.40
C THR A 39 -0.79 -9.75 9.22
N ASP A 40 -1.55 -10.62 9.88
CA ASP A 40 -0.99 -11.79 10.58
C ASP A 40 -0.23 -12.74 9.65
N LYS A 41 -0.55 -12.72 8.34
CA LYS A 41 0.14 -13.50 7.31
C LYS A 41 1.39 -12.81 6.75
N LYS A 42 1.77 -11.66 7.31
CA LYS A 42 2.86 -10.79 6.85
C LYS A 42 2.64 -10.17 5.47
N ASP A 43 1.40 -10.10 5.01
CA ASP A 43 1.02 -9.30 3.84
C ASP A 43 1.02 -7.81 4.20
N ALA A 44 1.48 -6.94 3.31
CA ALA A 44 1.51 -5.50 3.59
C ALA A 44 0.20 -4.81 3.19
N ILE A 45 -0.32 -3.97 4.09
CA ILE A 45 -1.41 -3.04 3.83
C ILE A 45 -0.83 -1.64 3.83
N LEU A 46 -0.94 -0.96 2.68
CA LEU A 46 -0.49 0.40 2.48
C LEU A 46 -1.71 1.30 2.31
N LEU A 47 -1.79 2.38 3.09
CA LEU A 47 -2.82 3.39 2.98
C LEU A 47 -2.27 4.62 2.25
N PHE A 48 -2.74 4.82 1.03
CA PHE A 48 -2.39 5.97 0.20
C PHE A 48 -3.42 7.09 0.37
N GLU A 49 -2.95 8.33 0.36
CA GLU A 49 -3.79 9.53 0.27
C GLU A 49 -3.45 10.27 -1.02
N CYS A 50 -4.36 10.19 -1.99
CA CYS A 50 -4.14 10.70 -3.34
C CYS A 50 -5.48 10.86 -4.08
N ASP A 51 -5.46 11.68 -5.12
CA ASP A 51 -6.68 12.08 -5.84
C ASP A 51 -7.31 10.98 -6.70
N SER A 52 -6.56 9.92 -7.05
CA SER A 52 -7.07 8.85 -7.91
C SER A 52 -6.39 7.50 -7.73
N ILE A 53 -7.14 6.44 -8.06
CA ILE A 53 -6.63 5.06 -8.13
C ILE A 53 -5.51 4.90 -9.18
N ASN A 54 -5.51 5.73 -10.22
CA ASN A 54 -4.48 5.71 -11.26
C ASN A 54 -3.12 6.17 -10.72
N THR A 55 -3.13 7.15 -9.81
CA THR A 55 -1.92 7.61 -9.11
C THR A 55 -1.34 6.47 -8.28
N VAL A 56 -2.17 5.79 -7.48
CA VAL A 56 -1.73 4.63 -6.67
C VAL A 56 -1.13 3.55 -7.55
N ASN A 57 -1.82 3.15 -8.62
CA ASN A 57 -1.32 2.13 -9.53
C ASN A 57 0.01 2.52 -10.19
N THR A 58 0.17 3.80 -10.52
CA THR A 58 1.42 4.32 -11.09
C THR A 58 2.58 4.21 -10.10
N GLU A 59 2.36 4.57 -8.83
CA GLU A 59 3.39 4.44 -7.80
C GLU A 59 3.67 2.98 -7.44
N MET A 60 2.63 2.14 -7.32
CA MET A 60 2.78 0.71 -7.03
C MET A 60 3.61 0.00 -8.11
N LYS A 61 3.43 0.32 -9.40
CA LYS A 61 4.23 -0.28 -10.49
C LYS A 61 5.70 0.13 -10.48
N LYS A 62 6.07 1.21 -9.78
CA LYS A 62 7.46 1.65 -9.62
C LYS A 62 8.16 0.96 -8.44
N LEU A 63 7.41 0.27 -7.58
CA LEU A 63 7.97 -0.46 -6.47
C LEU A 63 8.80 -1.65 -6.98
N PRO A 64 10.09 -1.77 -6.60
CA PRO A 64 10.96 -2.87 -7.01
C PRO A 64 10.35 -4.25 -6.84
N LEU A 65 9.64 -4.52 -5.74
CA LEU A 65 9.03 -5.84 -5.52
C LEU A 65 7.90 -6.14 -6.51
N VAL A 66 7.16 -5.11 -6.92
CA VAL A 66 6.08 -5.23 -7.92
C VAL A 66 6.68 -5.37 -9.32
N SER A 67 7.63 -4.50 -9.69
CA SER A 67 8.24 -4.50 -11.03
C SER A 67 9.03 -5.78 -11.32
N ASN A 68 9.60 -6.40 -10.27
CA ASN A 68 10.31 -7.67 -10.37
C ASN A 68 9.37 -8.89 -10.27
N ALA A 69 8.06 -8.68 -10.26
CA ALA A 69 7.04 -9.74 -10.14
C ALA A 69 7.23 -10.65 -8.91
N LEU A 70 7.73 -10.09 -7.80
CA LEU A 70 7.85 -10.78 -6.52
C LEU A 70 6.54 -10.68 -5.72
N ILE A 71 5.85 -9.56 -5.79
CA ILE A 71 4.56 -9.40 -5.12
C ILE A 71 3.48 -8.97 -6.11
N LYS A 72 2.25 -9.37 -5.83
CA LYS A 72 1.04 -8.84 -6.44
C LYS A 72 0.34 -7.91 -5.48
N TYR A 73 -0.54 -7.06 -5.99
CA TYR A 73 -1.30 -6.14 -5.16
C TYR A 73 -2.72 -5.96 -5.64
N GLU A 74 -3.59 -5.58 -4.70
CA GLU A 74 -4.96 -5.14 -4.93
C GLU A 74 -5.11 -3.71 -4.38
N VAL A 75 -5.79 -2.86 -5.15
CA VAL A 75 -6.12 -1.49 -4.74
C VAL A 75 -7.62 -1.38 -4.53
N ILE A 76 -8.01 -0.95 -3.34
CA ILE A 76 -9.40 -0.71 -2.95
C ILE A 76 -9.52 0.77 -2.61
N SER A 77 -10.48 1.47 -3.24
CA SER A 77 -10.75 2.87 -2.93
C SER A 77 -11.52 2.97 -1.62
N LEU A 78 -11.08 3.86 -0.73
CA LEU A 78 -11.73 4.12 0.55
C LEU A 78 -12.45 5.47 0.48
N ASN A 79 -13.70 5.50 0.95
CA ASN A 79 -14.46 6.73 1.13
C ASN A 79 -14.45 7.14 2.61
N PRO A 80 -14.53 8.44 2.92
CA PRO A 80 -14.71 8.90 4.28
C PRO A 80 -15.91 8.23 4.96
N TYR A 81 -15.73 7.83 6.21
CA TYR A 81 -16.83 7.28 6.99
C TYR A 81 -17.72 8.41 7.51
N THR A 82 -18.90 8.58 6.91
CA THR A 82 -19.88 9.62 7.27
C THR A 82 -20.82 9.21 8.41
N GLY A 83 -20.69 7.99 8.93
CA GLY A 83 -21.59 7.47 9.96
C GLY A 83 -21.54 8.23 11.29
N LEU A 84 -20.44 8.94 11.58
CA LEU A 84 -20.35 9.79 12.78
C LEU A 84 -21.30 10.99 12.70
N GLU A 85 -21.47 11.61 11.54
CA GLU A 85 -22.43 12.70 11.35
C GLU A 85 -23.84 12.24 11.67
N ARG A 86 -24.22 11.04 11.19
CA ARG A 86 -25.52 10.41 11.49
C ARG A 86 -25.72 10.16 12.98
N LEU A 87 -24.66 9.76 13.71
CA LEU A 87 -24.75 9.50 15.15
C LEU A 87 -24.87 10.80 15.96
N ILE A 88 -24.25 11.90 15.49
CA ILE A 88 -24.27 13.20 16.18
C ILE A 88 -25.55 13.97 15.89
N HIS A 89 -26.01 13.97 14.64
CA HIS A 89 -27.14 14.79 14.19
C HIS A 89 -28.47 14.04 14.08
N GLY A 90 -28.47 12.72 14.26
CA GLY A 90 -29.63 11.86 14.04
C GLY A 90 -29.79 11.47 12.57
N ALA A 91 -30.34 10.28 12.32
CA ALA A 91 -30.75 9.90 10.98
C ALA A 91 -32.01 10.69 10.61
N ASN A 92 -31.92 11.57 9.61
CA ASN A 92 -33.11 12.12 8.95
C ASN A 92 -33.82 11.02 8.15
#